data_AF-A0A3A9ZSQ8-F1
#
_entry.id   AF-A0A3A9ZSQ8-F1
#
_cell.length_a   1.000
_cell.length_b   1.000
_cell.length_c   1.000
_cell.angle_alpha   90.00
_cell.angle_beta   90.00
_cell.angle_gamma   90.00
#
_symmetry.space_group_name_H-M   'P 1'
#
loop_
_entity.id
_entity.type
_entity.pdbx_description
1 polymer ?
#
loop_
_entity_poly.entity_id
_entity_poly.type
_entity_poly.pdbx_seq_one_letter_code
_entity_poly.pdbx_strand_id
1 'polypeptide(L)' 'MWLIRQTQWQVVARTGDTESGKVLRWTYDSHDEAEAMVGRLLRSETAGRWREQQSGPPPHQGRSAGGDSS' A
#
# COMPACT_ATOMS: atom_id res chain seq x y z
N MET A 1 -29.44 -1.59 18.62
CA MET A 1 -28.02 -1.17 18.63
C MET A 1 -27.35 -1.85 17.44
N TRP A 2 -26.55 -1.12 16.65
CA TRP A 2 -26.05 -1.61 15.35
C TRP A 2 -24.56 -1.35 15.19
N LEU A 3 -23.89 -2.21 14.43
CA LEU A 3 -22.47 -2.11 14.09
C LEU A 3 -22.31 -2.26 12.58
N ILE A 4 -21.45 -1.42 11.98
CA ILE A 4 -21.08 -1.50 10.57
C ILE A 4 -19.58 -1.82 10.51
N ARG A 5 -19.22 -2.88 9.81
CA ARG A 5 -17.83 -3.23 9.51
C ARG A 5 -17.48 -2.72 8.12
N GLN A 6 -16.51 -1.84 8.01
CA GLN A 6 -15.92 -1.42 6.73
C GLN A 6 -14.56 -2.11 6.54
N THR A 7 -14.29 -2.54 5.31
CA THR A 7 -12.99 -3.10 4.91
C THR A 7 -12.55 -2.37 3.67
N GLN A 8 -11.30 -1.92 3.67
CA GLN A 8 -10.73 -1.15 2.57
C GLN A 8 -9.40 -1.78 2.18
N TRP A 9 -9.17 -1.89 0.88
CA TRP A 9 -7.96 -2.39 0.25
C TRP A 9 -7.12 -1.22 -0.22
N GLN A 10 -5.80 -1.39 -0.16
CA GLN A 10 -4.86 -0.33 -0.52
C GLN A 10 -3.77 -0.87 -1.44
N VAL A 11 -3.60 -0.23 -2.59
CA VAL A 11 -2.51 -0.52 -3.53
C VAL A 11 -1.49 0.60 -3.44
N VAL A 12 -0.22 0.25 -3.17
CA VAL A 12 0.90 1.20 -3.10
C VAL A 12 1.91 0.83 -4.16
N ALA A 13 2.24 1.77 -5.03
CA ALA A 13 3.24 1.60 -6.09
C ALA A 13 4.33 2.65 -5.93
N ARG A 14 5.60 2.27 -6.14
CA ARG A 14 6.75 3.18 -6.04
C ARG A 14 7.46 3.23 -7.40
N THR A 15 7.57 4.42 -7.99
CA THR A 15 8.35 4.63 -9.21
C THR A 15 9.72 5.20 -8.86
N GLY A 16 10.80 4.55 -9.33
CA GLY A 16 12.18 4.97 -9.08
C GLY A 16 12.94 3.94 -8.24
N ASP A 17 14.25 3.84 -8.48
CA ASP A 17 15.20 2.95 -7.79
C ASP A 17 15.80 3.57 -6.51
N THR A 18 15.46 4.82 -6.23
CA THR A 18 16.05 5.65 -5.17
C THR A 18 15.02 6.03 -4.11
N GLU A 19 15.51 6.37 -2.91
CA GLU A 19 14.74 6.72 -1.71
C GLU A 19 13.71 7.86 -1.94
N SER A 20 13.90 8.66 -2.99
CA SER A 20 13.04 9.75 -3.46
C SER A 20 11.98 9.35 -4.49
N GLY A 21 11.81 8.04 -4.76
CA GLY A 21 10.84 7.53 -5.72
C GLY A 21 9.41 7.98 -5.42
N LYS A 22 8.67 8.42 -6.45
CA LYS A 22 7.28 8.85 -6.30
C LYS A 22 6.42 7.66 -5.87
N VAL A 23 5.73 7.82 -4.74
CA VAL A 23 4.76 6.85 -4.23
C VAL A 23 3.38 7.20 -4.75
N LEU A 24 2.73 6.24 -5.42
CA LEU A 24 1.34 6.29 -5.82
C LEU A 24 0.53 5.39 -4.89
N ARG A 25 -0.66 5.83 -4.51
CA ARG A 25 -1.52 5.14 -3.55
C ARG A 25 -2.97 5.21 -4.00
N TRP A 26 -3.62 4.05 -4.05
CA TRP A 26 -5.04 3.91 -4.35
C TRP A 26 -5.73 3.11 -3.26
N THR A 27 -7.02 3.37 -3.08
CA THR A 27 -7.86 2.67 -2.12
C THR A 27 -9.11 2.14 -2.81
N TYR A 28 -9.54 0.95 -2.43
CA TYR A 28 -10.68 0.24 -3.01
C TYR A 28 -11.54 -0.37 -1.90
N ASP A 29 -12.84 -0.48 -2.15
CA ASP A 29 -13.75 -1.13 -1.21
C ASP A 29 -13.83 -2.64 -1.45
N SER A 30 -13.40 -3.10 -2.63
CA SER A 30 -13.32 -4.51 -2.99
C SER A 30 -11.89 -4.98 -3.22
N HIS A 31 -11.68 -6.27 -2.96
CA HIS A 31 -10.41 -6.93 -3.24
C HIS A 31 -10.14 -7.01 -4.75
N ASP A 32 -11.17 -7.41 -5.51
CA ASP A 32 -11.08 -7.61 -6.96
C ASP A 32 -10.68 -6.33 -7.71
N GLU A 33 -11.17 -5.15 -7.29
CA GLU A 33 -10.76 -3.88 -7.89
C GLU A 33 -9.29 -3.55 -7.60
N ALA A 34 -8.83 -3.84 -6.39
CA ALA A 34 -7.43 -3.66 -6.02
C ALA A 34 -6.52 -4.60 -6.84
N GLU A 35 -6.89 -5.88 -6.98
CA GLU A 35 -6.16 -6.83 -7.81
C GLU A 35 -6.16 -6.44 -9.29
N ALA A 36 -7.30 -5.96 -9.81
CA ALA A 36 -7.38 -5.48 -11.18
C ALA A 36 -6.42 -4.30 -11.41
N MET A 37 -6.26 -3.40 -10.44
CA MET A 37 -5.29 -2.32 -10.51
C MET A 37 -3.85 -2.84 -10.52
N VAL A 38 -3.51 -3.79 -9.64
CA VAL A 38 -2.18 -4.42 -9.63
C VAL A 38 -1.88 -5.06 -10.98
N GLY A 39 -2.82 -5.83 -11.55
CA GLY A 39 -2.66 -6.44 -12.86
C GLY A 39 -2.46 -5.43 -13.98
N ARG A 40 -3.11 -4.26 -13.92
CA ARG A 40 -2.88 -3.16 -14.87
C ARG A 40 -1.47 -2.58 -14.75
N LEU A 41 -0.97 -2.38 -13.52
CA LEU A 41 0.40 -1.91 -13.30
C LEU A 41 1.40 -2.91 -13.85
N LEU A 42 1.29 -4.20 -13.51
CA LEU A 42 2.23 -5.23 -13.96
C LEU A 42 2.32 -5.38 -15.49
N ARG A 43 1.23 -5.07 -16.22
CA ARG A 43 1.19 -5.11 -17.69
C ARG A 43 1.58 -3.78 -18.35
N SER A 44 1.70 -2.70 -17.59
CA SER A 44 2.00 -1.37 -18.15
C SER A 44 3.47 -1.23 -18.54
N GLU A 45 3.72 -0.78 -19.77
CA GLU A 45 5.07 -0.58 -20.33
C GLU A 45 5.63 0.83 -20.07
N THR A 46 4.81 1.75 -19.53
CA THR A 46 5.06 3.21 -19.60
C THR A 46 6.05 3.76 -18.58
N ALA A 47 6.49 2.97 -17.58
CA ALA A 47 7.33 3.46 -16.47
C ALA A 47 8.48 2.50 -16.09
N GLY A 48 8.89 1.63 -17.02
CA GLY A 48 9.65 0.44 -16.67
C GLY A 48 8.73 -0.66 -16.13
N ARG A 49 9.14 -1.92 -16.27
CA ARG A 49 8.30 -3.07 -15.86
C ARG A 49 8.09 -3.04 -14.35
N TRP A 50 6.86 -2.74 -13.93
CA TRP A 50 6.45 -2.87 -12.54
C TRP A 50 6.73 -4.29 -12.04
N ARG A 51 7.24 -4.40 -10.82
CA ARG A 51 7.47 -5.69 -10.17
C ARG A 51 6.74 -5.69 -8.84
N GLU A 52 6.16 -6.83 -8.52
CA GLU A 52 5.55 -7.02 -7.22
C GLU A 52 6.64 -6.94 -6.14
N GLN A 53 6.47 -6.01 -5.21
CA GLN A 53 7.30 -5.96 -4.02
C GLN A 53 6.74 -6.98 -3.03
N GLN A 54 7.42 -8.11 -2.86
CA GLN A 54 7.08 -9.05 -1.79
C GLN A 54 7.18 -8.29 -0.48
N SER A 55 6.03 -8.11 0.18
CA SER A 55 5.96 -7.36 1.43
C SER A 55 6.62 -8.19 2.52
N GLY A 56 7.76 -7.72 3.03
CA GLY A 56 8.11 -7.96 4.43
C GLY A 56 7.02 -7.38 5.34
N PRO A 57 7.03 -7.70 6.66
CA PRO A 57 5.95 -7.33 7.58
C PRO A 57 5.59 -5.83 7.46
N PRO A 58 4.29 -5.48 7.60
CA PRO A 58 3.83 -4.11 7.43
C PRO A 58 4.66 -3.19 8.33
N PRO A 59 5.02 -1.97 7.87
CA PRO A 59 5.76 -1.04 8.72
C PRO A 59 4.92 -0.80 9.96
N HIS A 60 5.44 -1.25 11.10
CA HIS A 60 4.91 -0.93 12.41
C HIS A 60 4.90 0.60 12.47
N GLN A 61 3.72 1.22 12.33
CA GLN A 61 3.57 2.62 12.70
C GLN A 61 4.03 2.69 14.16
N GLY A 62 5.16 3.37 14.38
CA GLY A 62 5.76 3.52 15.69
C GLY A 62 4.69 4.01 16.65
N ARG A 63 4.20 3.10 17.49
CA ARG A 63 3.51 3.48 18.72
C ARG A 63 4.60 4.13 19.55
N SER A 64 4.64 5.46 19.54
CA SER A 64 5.37 6.25 20.53
C SER A 64 4.85 5.84 21.91
N ALA A 65 5.47 4.79 22.46
CA ALA A 65 5.31 4.31 23.82
C ALA A 65 6.66 4.53 24.49
N GLY A 66 6.71 5.55 25.33
CA GLY A 66 7.87 6.03 26.07
C GLY A 66 7.52 7.44 26.49
N GLY A 67 6.78 7.65 27.56
CA GLY A 67 6.99 7.02 28.85
C GLY A 67 7.40 8.17 29.76
N ASP A 68 6.38 8.82 30.31
CA ASP A 68 6.53 9.74 31.42
C ASP A 68 7.11 8.97 32.63
N SER A 69 7.77 9.70 33.54
CA SER A 69 8.38 9.27 34.82
C SER A 69 9.89 8.94 34.79
N SER A 70 10.71 9.93 35.18
CA SER A 70 11.29 10.04 36.53
C SER A 70 12.07 11.34 36.72
#